data_AF-A0A815UTR9-F1
#
_entry.id   AF-A0A815UTR9-F1
#
_cell.length_a   1.000
_cell.length_b   1.000
_cell.length_c   1.000
_cell.angle_alpha   90.00
_cell.angle_beta   90.00
_cell.angle_gamma   90.00
#
_symmetry.space_group_name_H-M   'P 1'
#
loop_
_entity.id
_entity.type
_entity.pdbx_description
1 polymer ?
#
loop_
_entity_poly.entity_id
_entity_poly.type
_entity_poly.pdbx_seq_one_letter_code
_entity_poly.pdbx_strand_id
1 'polypeptide(L)'
;YIDNLKLTTRAKSASEILTDASLVTYFSFDGSTLTQDMGPNQLNGTISNAAAVSGKVGQGLAFSGSTSSYFQASGFYQLGQSNKPFSFSMWIYPYSITGGVLIQKTILQNASGGWCYTLM
;
A
#
# COMPACT_ATOMS: atom_id res chain seq x y z
N TYR A 1 -0.65 15.96 -23.17
CA TYR A 1 0.40 15.69 -22.17
C TYR A 1 1.05 14.36 -22.51
N ILE A 2 2.38 14.27 -22.39
CA ILE A 2 3.09 12.99 -22.46
C ILE A 2 3.30 12.56 -21.01
N ASP A 3 2.91 11.33 -20.68
CA ASP A 3 3.01 10.76 -19.33
C ASP A 3 3.61 9.35 -19.41
N ASN A 4 4.28 8.92 -18.34
CA ASN A 4 4.92 7.61 -18.18
C ASN A 4 5.88 7.18 -19.32
N LEU A 5 6.72 8.11 -19.82
CA LEU A 5 7.77 7.79 -20.78
C LEU A 5 8.89 6.99 -20.10
N LYS A 6 9.12 5.75 -20.57
CA LYS A 6 10.14 4.85 -20.03
C LYS A 6 11.06 4.36 -21.15
N LEU A 7 12.38 4.43 -20.92
CA LEU A 7 13.39 3.80 -21.77
C LEU A 7 13.89 2.52 -21.11
N THR A 8 13.92 1.41 -21.85
CA THR A 8 14.36 0.11 -21.37
C THR A 8 15.46 -0.45 -22.26
N THR A 9 16.45 -1.13 -21.68
CA THR A 9 17.60 -1.70 -22.41
C THR A 9 17.33 -3.09 -23.00
N ARG A 10 16.11 -3.61 -22.83
CA ARG A 10 15.65 -4.87 -23.42
C ARG A 10 14.16 -4.83 -23.76
N ALA A 11 13.73 -5.78 -24.57
CA ALA A 11 12.31 -6.07 -24.77
C ALA A 11 11.68 -6.61 -23.48
N LYS A 12 10.50 -6.10 -23.14
CA LYS A 12 9.69 -6.57 -22.00
C LYS A 12 8.63 -7.55 -22.45
N SER A 13 8.30 -8.51 -21.58
CA SER A 13 7.14 -9.35 -21.81
C SER A 13 5.85 -8.54 -21.61
N ALA A 14 4.73 -9.08 -22.13
CA ALA A 14 3.41 -8.47 -21.91
C ALA A 14 3.06 -8.35 -20.42
N SER A 15 3.47 -9.31 -19.59
CA SER A 15 3.23 -9.28 -18.14
C SER A 15 4.04 -8.18 -17.45
N GLU A 16 5.30 -7.99 -17.83
CA GLU A 16 6.15 -6.93 -17.27
C GLU A 16 5.61 -5.54 -17.64
N ILE A 17 5.15 -5.37 -18.88
CA ILE A 17 4.51 -4.12 -19.32
C ILE A 17 3.24 -3.86 -18.53
N LEU A 18 2.41 -4.89 -18.35
CA LEU A 18 1.17 -4.77 -17.59
C LEU A 18 1.42 -4.40 -16.12
N THR A 19 2.38 -5.06 -15.47
CA THR A 19 2.77 -4.72 -14.09
C THR A 19 3.27 -3.29 -14.00
N ASP A 20 4.18 -2.87 -14.88
CA ASP A 20 4.69 -1.49 -14.90
C ASP A 20 3.59 -0.45 -15.15
N ALA A 21 2.57 -0.79 -15.94
CA ALA A 21 1.49 0.11 -16.29
C ALA A 21 0.37 0.19 -15.23
N SER A 22 0.27 -0.81 -14.34
CA SER A 22 -0.85 -0.92 -13.38
C SER A 22 -0.42 -0.86 -11.90
N LEU A 23 0.84 -1.14 -11.59
CA LEU A 23 1.35 -1.09 -10.22
C LEU A 23 1.52 0.37 -9.78
N VAL A 24 0.71 0.78 -8.79
CA VAL A 24 0.80 2.14 -8.23
C VAL A 24 1.82 2.23 -7.11
N THR A 25 1.88 1.22 -6.23
CA THR A 25 2.81 1.15 -5.10
C THR A 25 3.05 -0.31 -4.72
N TYR A 26 4.20 -0.59 -4.12
CA TYR A 26 4.53 -1.88 -3.56
C TYR A 26 5.41 -1.71 -2.32
N PHE A 27 4.93 -2.20 -1.18
CA PHE A 27 5.69 -2.27 0.07
C PHE A 27 5.99 -3.74 0.36
N SER A 28 7.27 -4.14 0.31
CA SER A 28 7.69 -5.48 0.73
C SER A 28 7.68 -5.63 2.24
N PHE A 29 7.90 -4.53 2.97
CA PHE A 29 8.22 -4.51 4.41
C PHE A 29 9.47 -5.32 4.79
N ASP A 30 10.29 -5.68 3.80
CA ASP A 30 11.54 -6.39 4.00
C ASP A 30 12.72 -5.41 4.14
N GLY A 31 13.67 -5.76 5.01
CA GLY A 31 14.92 -5.02 5.18
C GLY A 31 14.84 -3.89 6.21
N SER A 32 15.78 -2.95 6.11
CA SER A 32 15.94 -1.88 7.11
C SER A 32 14.93 -0.74 6.97
N THR A 33 14.37 -0.53 5.77
CA THR A 33 13.51 0.61 5.46
C THR A 33 12.12 0.13 5.07
N LEU A 34 11.30 -0.12 6.09
CA LEU A 34 9.96 -0.72 5.94
C LEU A 34 8.96 0.17 5.20
N THR A 35 9.22 1.48 5.12
CA THR A 35 8.30 2.47 4.55
C THR A 35 8.61 2.83 3.10
N GLN A 36 9.63 2.22 2.50
CA GLN A 36 10.02 2.51 1.13
C GLN A 36 9.04 1.88 0.14
N ASP A 37 8.52 2.71 -0.77
CA ASP A 37 7.78 2.23 -1.94
C ASP A 37 8.78 1.64 -2.94
N MET A 38 8.72 0.32 -3.11
CA MET A 38 9.49 -0.45 -4.10
C MET A 38 8.78 -0.48 -5.46
N GLY A 39 7.63 0.20 -5.58
CA GLY A 39 6.94 0.46 -6.84
C GLY A 39 7.55 1.63 -7.63
N PRO A 40 6.93 2.01 -8.76
CA PRO A 40 7.50 3.00 -9.67
C PRO A 40 7.34 4.46 -9.22
N ASN A 41 6.46 4.75 -8.25
CA ASN A 41 5.99 6.12 -7.96
C ASN A 41 6.61 6.75 -6.71
N GLN A 42 7.49 6.05 -5.99
CA GLN A 42 8.17 6.55 -4.79
C GLN A 42 7.21 7.11 -3.72
N LEU A 43 6.04 6.48 -3.59
CA LEU A 43 4.99 6.88 -2.64
C LEU A 43 5.33 6.37 -1.22
N ASN A 44 6.50 6.75 -0.70
CA ASN A 44 6.98 6.29 0.60
C ASN A 44 5.97 6.56 1.72
N GLY A 45 5.87 5.63 2.65
CA GLY A 45 4.95 5.70 3.78
C GLY A 45 5.58 6.23 5.07
N THR A 46 4.78 6.20 6.13
CA THR A 46 5.19 6.36 7.51
C THR A 46 4.50 5.31 8.37
N ILE A 47 5.17 4.92 9.46
CA ILE A 47 4.65 3.97 10.44
C ILE A 47 4.40 4.71 11.75
N SER A 48 3.23 4.48 12.33
CA SER A 48 2.90 4.87 13.71
C SER A 48 2.62 3.61 14.51
N ASN A 49 3.35 3.40 15.61
CA ASN A 49 3.14 2.30 16.56
C ASN A 49 2.96 0.90 15.93
N ALA A 50 3.73 0.58 14.89
CA ALA A 50 3.84 -0.76 14.31
C ALA A 50 5.31 -1.16 14.16
N ALA A 51 5.60 -2.46 14.12
CA ALA A 51 6.96 -2.97 14.06
C ALA A 51 7.09 -4.11 13.04
N ALA A 52 8.30 -4.28 12.50
CA ALA A 52 8.60 -5.44 11.67
C ALA A 52 8.57 -6.74 12.50
N VAL A 53 7.91 -7.74 11.97
CA VAL A 53 7.90 -9.12 12.45
C VAL A 53 8.11 -10.08 11.29
N SER A 54 8.38 -11.35 11.55
CA SER A 54 8.37 -12.36 10.49
C SER A 54 6.99 -12.44 9.84
N GLY A 55 6.94 -12.26 8.53
CA GLY A 55 5.73 -12.27 7.73
C GLY A 55 5.49 -13.62 7.04
N LYS A 56 4.47 -13.67 6.18
CA LYS A 56 4.21 -14.86 5.34
C LYS A 56 5.36 -15.14 4.36
N VAL A 57 5.96 -14.07 3.83
CA VAL A 57 7.18 -14.06 3.04
C VAL A 57 8.05 -12.97 3.64
N GLY A 58 9.27 -13.29 4.05
CA GLY A 58 10.18 -12.33 4.67
C GLY A 58 9.62 -11.71 5.96
N GLN A 59 9.45 -10.40 5.95
CA GLN A 59 8.95 -9.59 7.06
C GLN A 59 7.55 -9.03 6.75
N GLY A 60 6.86 -8.58 7.80
CA GLY A 60 5.59 -7.88 7.72
C GLY A 60 5.43 -6.92 8.89
N LEU A 61 4.34 -6.15 8.89
CA LEU A 61 4.03 -5.21 9.99
C LEU A 61 3.10 -5.85 11.01
N ALA A 62 3.50 -5.81 12.28
CA ALA A 62 2.63 -6.09 13.42
C ALA A 62 2.10 -4.77 14.00
N PHE A 63 0.78 -4.68 14.11
CA PHE A 63 0.06 -3.56 14.70
C PHE A 63 -0.30 -3.88 16.16
N SER A 64 -0.24 -2.89 17.05
CA SER A 64 -0.46 -3.08 18.49
C SER A 64 -1.93 -3.20 18.88
N GLY A 65 -2.87 -3.02 17.94
CA GLY A 65 -4.31 -2.97 18.21
C GLY A 65 -4.80 -1.63 18.79
N SER A 66 -3.90 -0.68 19.07
CA SER A 66 -4.25 0.69 19.42
C SER A 66 -4.80 1.46 18.21
N THR A 67 -5.69 2.42 18.43
CA THR A 67 -6.16 3.36 17.39
C THR A 67 -5.04 4.23 16.79
N SER A 68 -3.89 4.30 17.45
CA SER A 68 -2.69 5.02 16.98
C SER A 68 -1.69 4.11 16.23
N SER A 69 -2.05 2.84 15.98
CA SER A 69 -1.21 1.87 15.27
C SER A 69 -1.64 1.74 13.81
N TYR A 70 -0.84 2.29 12.89
CA TYR A 70 -1.14 2.26 11.46
C TYR A 70 0.10 2.48 10.60
N PHE A 71 0.00 2.03 9.36
CA PHE A 71 0.86 2.41 8.27
C PHE A 71 0.08 3.36 7.37
N GLN A 72 0.69 4.45 6.92
CA GLN A 72 0.06 5.38 5.99
C GLN A 72 1.01 5.77 4.87
N ALA A 73 0.45 5.99 3.69
CA ALA A 73 1.14 6.60 2.56
C ALA A 73 0.20 7.59 1.87
N SER A 74 0.76 8.55 1.14
CA SER A 74 0.02 9.62 0.47
C SER A 74 0.38 9.74 -1.00
N GLY A 75 -0.37 10.53 -1.77
CA GLY A 75 -0.14 10.71 -3.21
C GLY A 75 -1.00 9.80 -4.10
N PHE A 76 -1.97 9.09 -3.53
CA PHE A 76 -2.92 8.25 -4.28
C PHE A 76 -4.08 9.06 -4.89
N TYR A 77 -3.78 10.02 -5.77
CA TYR A 77 -4.77 10.94 -6.32
C TYR A 77 -5.91 10.26 -7.11
N GLN A 78 -5.63 9.10 -7.71
CA GLN A 78 -6.60 8.32 -8.48
C GLN A 78 -7.40 7.30 -7.64
N LEU A 79 -7.02 7.07 -6.38
CA LEU A 79 -7.66 6.05 -5.54
C LEU A 79 -9.09 6.46 -5.16
N GLY A 80 -10.06 5.62 -5.56
CA GLY A 80 -11.49 5.85 -5.32
C GLY A 80 -12.09 6.99 -6.15
N GLN A 81 -11.52 7.30 -7.32
CA GLN A 81 -12.13 8.19 -8.31
C GLN A 81 -13.12 7.43 -9.20
N SER A 82 -14.15 8.10 -9.70
CA SER A 82 -15.10 7.50 -10.65
C SER A 82 -14.38 7.02 -11.91
N ASN A 83 -14.73 5.83 -12.40
CA ASN A 83 -14.12 5.18 -13.58
C ASN A 83 -12.61 4.91 -13.46
N LYS A 84 -12.07 4.83 -12.24
CA LYS A 84 -10.69 4.43 -11.95
C LYS A 84 -10.68 3.20 -11.05
N PRO A 85 -10.84 1.98 -11.62
CA PRO A 85 -10.81 0.75 -10.84
C PRO A 85 -9.44 0.57 -10.19
N PHE A 86 -9.43 -0.05 -9.01
CA PHE A 86 -8.22 -0.33 -8.25
C PHE A 86 -8.30 -1.73 -7.64
N SER A 87 -7.16 -2.26 -7.20
CA SER A 87 -7.09 -3.53 -6.48
C SER A 87 -5.96 -3.48 -5.47
N PHE A 88 -6.17 -4.13 -4.33
CA PHE A 88 -5.14 -4.35 -3.31
C PHE A 88 -4.91 -5.86 -3.19
N SER A 89 -3.67 -6.26 -2.98
CA SER A 89 -3.29 -7.65 -2.71
C SER A 89 -2.26 -7.66 -1.59
N MET A 90 -2.55 -8.40 -0.51
CA MET A 90 -1.67 -8.49 0.66
C MET A 90 -1.98 -9.76 1.46
N TRP A 91 -0.99 -10.22 2.23
CA TRP A 91 -1.18 -11.26 3.25
C TRP A 91 -1.58 -10.59 4.56
N ILE A 92 -2.61 -11.13 5.22
CA ILE A 92 -3.06 -10.68 6.55
C ILE A 92 -3.15 -11.85 7.51
N TYR A 93 -2.82 -11.61 8.77
CA TYR A 93 -3.00 -12.55 9.87
C TYR A 93 -3.74 -11.82 11.02
N PRO A 94 -5.09 -11.80 11.00
CA PRO A 94 -5.86 -11.06 11.99
C PRO A 94 -5.92 -11.80 13.34
N TYR A 95 -5.70 -11.08 14.43
CA TYR A 95 -5.94 -11.57 15.80
C TYR A 95 -7.41 -11.49 16.21
N SER A 96 -8.16 -10.53 15.64
CA SER A 96 -9.61 -10.41 15.73
C SER A 96 -10.13 -10.06 14.34
N ILE A 97 -11.25 -10.67 13.94
CA ILE A 97 -12.00 -10.32 12.73
C ILE A 97 -13.22 -9.46 13.05
N THR A 98 -13.56 -9.32 14.33
CA THR A 98 -14.69 -8.51 14.77
C THR A 98 -14.21 -7.11 15.12
N GLY A 99 -14.48 -6.18 14.21
CA GLY A 99 -14.09 -4.78 14.34
C GLY A 99 -12.64 -4.52 13.90
N GLY A 100 -12.41 -3.32 13.36
CA GLY A 100 -11.11 -2.89 12.84
C GLY A 100 -11.16 -2.43 11.38
N VAL A 101 -10.28 -1.50 11.03
CA VAL A 101 -10.16 -0.96 9.67
C VAL A 101 -8.94 -1.60 9.01
N LEU A 102 -9.15 -2.25 7.87
CA LEU A 102 -8.06 -2.81 7.07
C LEU A 102 -7.43 -1.74 6.16
N ILE A 103 -8.28 -0.96 5.50
CA ILE A 103 -7.85 0.13 4.62
C ILE A 103 -8.74 1.34 4.88
N GLN A 104 -8.12 2.49 5.09
CA GLN A 104 -8.82 3.78 5.16
C GLN A 104 -8.26 4.70 4.08
N LYS A 105 -9.16 5.34 3.32
CA LYS A 105 -8.83 6.48 2.48
C LYS A 105 -9.41 7.74 3.13
N THR A 106 -8.54 8.71 3.42
CA THR A 106 -8.91 10.05 3.89
C THR A 106 -8.17 11.12 3.10
N ILE A 107 -8.71 12.35 3.08
CA ILE A 107 -8.10 13.51 2.42
C ILE A 107 -7.12 14.28 3.32
N LEU A 108 -7.09 13.95 4.61
CA LEU A 108 -6.20 14.57 5.60
C LEU A 108 -5.46 13.47 6.39
N GLN A 109 -4.16 13.67 6.64
CA GLN A 109 -3.38 12.74 7.47
C GLN A 109 -3.98 12.67 8.88
N ASN A 110 -4.05 11.46 9.44
CA ASN A 110 -4.59 11.20 10.80
C ASN A 110 -6.04 11.67 11.03
N ALA A 111 -6.85 11.87 9.99
CA ALA A 111 -8.21 12.37 10.12
C ALA A 111 -9.27 11.30 9.88
N SER A 112 -10.39 11.41 10.59
CA SER A 112 -11.63 10.67 10.32
C SER A 112 -12.34 11.24 9.08
N GLY A 113 -12.66 10.40 8.10
CA GLY A 113 -13.37 10.79 6.88
C GLY A 113 -13.01 9.92 5.68
N GLY A 114 -13.79 10.04 4.60
CA GLY A 114 -13.62 9.25 3.38
C GLY A 114 -14.29 7.88 3.45
N TRP A 115 -13.62 6.84 2.95
CA TRP A 115 -14.15 5.48 2.95
C TRP A 115 -13.17 4.49 3.60
N CYS A 116 -13.73 3.42 4.16
CA CYS A 116 -12.97 2.38 4.85
C CYS A 116 -13.42 0.99 4.36
N TYR A 117 -12.48 0.05 4.32
CA TYR A 117 -12.76 -1.38 4.26
C TYR A 117 -12.44 -2.00 5.61
N THR A 118 -13.37 -2.77 6.15
CA THR A 118 -13.26 -3.44 7.46
C THR A 118 -13.16 -4.95 7.27
N LEU A 119 -12.51 -5.63 8.20
CA LEU A 119 -12.69 -7.07 8.36
C LEU A 119 -14.03 -7.29 9.08
N MET A 120 -14.87 -8.17 8.55
CA MET A 120 -16.17 -8.54 9.11
C MET A 120 -16.07 -9.92 9.77
#